data_AF-A0A9D7MKB2-F1
#
_entry.id   AF-A0A9D7MKB2-F1
#
_cell.length_a   1.000
_cell.length_b   1.000
_cell.length_c   1.000
_cell.angle_alpha   90.00
_cell.angle_beta   90.00
_cell.angle_gamma   90.00
#
_symmetry.space_group_name_H-M   'P 1'
#
loop_
_entity.id
_entity.type
_entity.pdbx_description
1 polymer ?
#
loop_
_entity_poly.entity_id
_entity_poly.type
_entity_poly.pdbx_seq_one_letter_code
_entity_poly.pdbx_strand_id
1 'polypeptide(L)'
;MRPVHFLLVFLVGTIVSAQTMVPIESIGRNAVFAQGKFFLQACGFVVIYDTTHHAVTREALPKVSSRREDTLGFAPELYRKTTEWTSATTPLVEGEITNMIVDNRDAVWMFNRKGDVSVFDGVSWETMRLCPQHNPKLTSCISDVTLVHDHVRVATCSGLIDINVSMKVPHVRMPLPYSGARVTFLDDEQFVITTTGLHCTVDMRANAMFIHNELSTLGIGSDTSNH
;
A
#
# COMPACT_ATOMS: atom_id res chain seq x y z
N MET A 1 -35.01 -1.52 26.86
CA MET A 1 -33.99 -2.55 26.59
C MET A 1 -34.16 -3.00 25.15
N ARG A 2 -33.12 -2.90 24.30
CA ARG A 2 -33.19 -3.37 22.91
C ARG A 2 -32.71 -4.83 22.83
N PRO A 3 -33.31 -5.68 21.98
CA PRO A 3 -32.89 -7.07 21.88
C PRO A 3 -31.53 -7.15 21.16
N VAL A 4 -30.57 -7.80 21.80
CA VAL A 4 -29.30 -8.20 21.18
C VAL A 4 -29.54 -9.56 20.51
N HIS A 5 -29.36 -9.62 19.19
CA HIS A 5 -29.41 -10.86 18.44
C HIS A 5 -27.98 -11.39 18.29
N PHE A 6 -27.76 -12.64 18.69
CA PHE A 6 -26.50 -13.33 18.46
C PHE A 6 -26.63 -14.21 17.21
N LEU A 7 -25.72 -14.05 16.26
CA LEU A 7 -25.57 -14.93 15.11
C LEU A 7 -24.63 -16.08 15.49
N LEU A 8 -25.16 -17.31 15.46
CA LEU A 8 -24.42 -18.54 15.69
C LEU A 8 -24.06 -19.15 14.32
N VAL A 9 -22.76 -19.31 14.04
CA VAL A 9 -22.28 -19.98 12.82
C VAL A 9 -21.74 -21.36 13.18
N PHE A 10 -22.38 -22.41 12.66
CA PHE A 10 -21.90 -23.79 12.75
C PHE A 10 -20.88 -24.06 11.63
N LEU A 11 -19.77 -24.67 12.01
CA LEU A 11 -18.72 -25.13 11.09
C LEU A 11 -18.74 -26.66 11.12
N VAL A 12 -19.22 -27.28 10.04
CA VAL A 12 -19.14 -28.73 9.82
C VAL A 12 -18.14 -28.99 8.70
N GLY A 13 -16.98 -29.52 9.06
CA GLY A 13 -15.90 -29.85 8.14
C GLY A 13 -14.54 -29.78 8.83
N THR A 14 -14.00 -30.93 9.19
CA THR A 14 -12.74 -31.14 9.92
C THR A 14 -11.52 -30.55 9.20
N ILE A 15 -10.94 -29.47 9.74
CA ILE A 15 -9.56 -29.31 10.25
C ILE A 15 -9.50 -27.88 10.85
N VAL A 16 -8.93 -27.78 12.05
CA VAL A 16 -8.99 -26.62 12.95
C VAL A 16 -8.05 -25.50 12.48
N SER A 17 -8.62 -24.33 12.16
CA SER A 17 -8.06 -23.04 12.56
C SER A 17 -9.22 -22.04 12.69
N ALA A 18 -9.61 -21.76 13.94
CA ALA A 18 -10.62 -20.76 14.25
C ALA A 18 -10.04 -19.37 13.99
N GLN A 19 -10.64 -18.61 13.07
CA GLN A 19 -10.55 -17.16 13.08
C GLN A 19 -11.96 -16.61 13.23
N THR A 20 -12.25 -16.23 14.47
CA THR A 20 -13.41 -15.46 14.90
C THR A 20 -13.40 -14.10 14.20
N MET A 21 -14.52 -13.67 13.63
CA MET A 21 -14.72 -12.25 13.33
C MET A 21 -16.03 -11.74 13.93
N VAL A 22 -15.87 -10.62 14.63
CA VAL A 22 -16.83 -9.86 15.44
C VAL A 22 -17.74 -9.05 14.51
N PRO A 23 -19.04 -8.86 14.85
CA PRO A 23 -19.92 -8.01 14.07
C PRO A 23 -19.53 -6.54 14.25
N ILE A 24 -19.26 -5.84 13.16
CA ILE A 24 -19.09 -4.38 13.15
C ILE A 24 -20.31 -3.76 12.51
N GLU A 25 -21.25 -3.35 13.35
CA GLU A 25 -22.27 -2.36 13.00
C GLU A 25 -21.61 -0.98 13.01
N SER A 26 -21.40 -0.36 11.83
CA SER A 26 -21.45 1.10 11.56
C SER A 26 -20.58 1.49 10.35
N ILE A 27 -21.14 1.32 9.15
CA ILE A 27 -21.16 2.23 7.98
C ILE A 27 -19.97 3.21 7.81
N GLY A 28 -19.15 3.00 6.75
CA GLY A 28 -18.29 4.03 6.14
C GLY A 28 -17.10 3.50 5.31
N ARG A 29 -17.14 3.72 3.99
CA ARG A 29 -16.23 3.32 2.87
C ARG A 29 -14.72 3.59 3.13
N ASN A 30 -13.68 2.82 2.73
CA ASN A 30 -13.45 1.71 1.77
C ASN A 30 -12.20 0.89 2.21
N ALA A 31 -12.36 -0.40 2.55
CA ALA A 31 -11.37 -1.49 2.46
C ALA A 31 -11.93 -2.74 3.18
N VAL A 32 -11.67 -3.95 2.65
CA VAL A 32 -12.19 -5.23 3.20
C VAL A 32 -11.04 -6.21 3.45
N PHE A 33 -11.11 -6.99 4.53
CA PHE A 33 -10.31 -8.20 4.73
C PHE A 33 -11.24 -9.42 4.72
N ALA A 34 -10.96 -10.40 3.86
CA ALA A 34 -11.65 -11.67 3.88
C ALA A 34 -10.74 -12.81 3.40
N GLN A 35 -10.58 -13.85 4.20
CA GLN A 35 -9.96 -15.13 3.82
C GLN A 35 -8.53 -15.01 3.25
N GLY A 36 -7.68 -14.23 3.91
CA GLY A 36 -6.33 -13.97 3.40
C GLY A 36 -6.34 -13.21 2.08
N LYS A 37 -7.38 -12.39 1.85
CA LYS A 37 -7.44 -11.43 0.76
C LYS A 37 -7.82 -10.06 1.28
N PHE A 38 -7.11 -9.05 0.82
CA PHE A 38 -7.32 -7.65 1.12
C PHE A 38 -7.87 -6.95 -0.12
N PHE A 39 -8.90 -6.12 0.05
CA PHE A 39 -9.62 -5.50 -1.06
C PHE A 39 -9.57 -3.99 -0.92
N LEU A 40 -9.00 -3.32 -1.91
CA LEU A 40 -9.03 -1.86 -2.04
C LEU A 40 -9.90 -1.48 -3.22
N GLN A 41 -10.93 -0.68 -2.96
CA GLN A 41 -11.71 -0.09 -4.04
C GLN A 41 -11.19 1.31 -4.34
N ALA A 42 -10.70 1.53 -5.56
CA ALA A 42 -10.29 2.83 -6.07
C ALA A 42 -10.67 2.99 -7.55
N CYS A 43 -11.31 4.11 -7.90
CA CYS A 43 -11.55 4.55 -9.28
C CYS A 43 -12.18 3.51 -10.24
N GLY A 44 -13.18 2.74 -9.79
CA GLY A 44 -13.89 1.76 -10.65
C GLY A 44 -13.21 0.38 -10.73
N PHE A 45 -12.19 0.15 -9.92
CA PHE A 45 -11.50 -1.13 -9.80
C PHE A 45 -11.48 -1.59 -8.34
N VAL A 46 -11.34 -2.89 -8.15
CA VAL A 46 -10.96 -3.50 -6.89
C VAL A 46 -9.58 -4.12 -7.06
N VAL A 47 -8.64 -3.73 -6.20
CA VAL A 47 -7.35 -4.40 -6.07
C VAL A 47 -7.51 -5.42 -4.96
N ILE A 48 -7.31 -6.69 -5.32
CA ILE A 48 -7.37 -7.84 -4.43
C ILE A 48 -5.93 -8.26 -4.18
N TYR A 49 -5.47 -8.13 -2.94
CA TYR A 49 -4.20 -8.71 -2.51
C TYR A 49 -4.47 -9.99 -1.77
N ASP A 50 -4.13 -11.13 -2.37
CA ASP A 50 -4.20 -12.44 -1.74
C ASP A 50 -2.96 -12.64 -0.87
N THR A 51 -3.10 -12.46 0.44
CA THR A 51 -2.05 -12.68 1.44
C THR A 51 -1.63 -14.16 1.50
N THR A 52 -2.52 -15.09 1.14
CA THR A 52 -2.20 -16.54 1.14
C THR A 52 -1.23 -16.89 0.01
N HIS A 53 -1.38 -16.24 -1.15
CA HIS A 53 -0.58 -16.51 -2.34
C HIS A 53 0.44 -15.40 -2.66
N HIS A 54 0.52 -14.36 -1.82
CA HIS A 54 1.30 -13.13 -2.06
C HIS A 54 1.08 -12.52 -3.45
N ALA A 55 -0.17 -12.51 -3.93
CA ALA A 55 -0.52 -12.11 -5.29
C ALA A 55 -1.46 -10.90 -5.32
N VAL A 56 -1.23 -9.96 -6.24
CA VAL A 56 -2.11 -8.82 -6.50
C VAL A 56 -2.89 -9.06 -7.78
N THR A 57 -4.22 -9.02 -7.71
CA THR A 57 -5.11 -9.03 -8.89
C THR A 57 -5.97 -7.79 -8.92
N ARG A 58 -6.08 -7.15 -10.10
CA ARG A 58 -6.94 -5.99 -10.30
C ARG A 58 -8.16 -6.41 -11.10
N GLU A 59 -9.33 -6.21 -10.53
CA GLU A 59 -10.60 -6.49 -11.19
C GLU A 59 -11.36 -5.19 -11.48
N ALA A 60 -11.85 -5.07 -12.71
CA ALA A 60 -12.75 -3.96 -13.07
C ALA A 60 -14.11 -4.23 -12.43
N LEU A 61 -14.66 -3.22 -11.74
CA LEU A 61 -16.03 -3.34 -11.25
C LEU A 61 -16.98 -3.48 -12.45
N PRO A 62 -18.01 -4.34 -12.35
CA PRO A 62 -19.02 -4.43 -13.38
C PRO A 62 -19.55 -3.03 -13.69
N LYS A 63 -19.46 -2.61 -14.95
CA LYS A 63 -20.18 -1.40 -15.37
C LYS A 63 -21.65 -1.73 -15.19
N VAL A 64 -22.33 -1.01 -14.31
CA VAL A 64 -23.78 -1.11 -14.16
C VAL A 64 -24.37 -0.62 -15.48
N SER A 65 -24.58 -1.54 -16.42
CA SER A 65 -25.32 -1.25 -17.64
C SER A 65 -26.75 -1.02 -17.18
N SER A 66 -27.22 0.20 -17.31
CA SER A 66 -28.59 0.63 -16.97
C SER A 66 -29.68 0.00 -17.87
N ARG A 67 -29.36 -1.08 -18.59
CA ARG A 67 -30.29 -1.78 -19.46
C ARG A 67 -31.07 -2.82 -18.66
N ARG A 68 -32.33 -2.48 -18.35
CA ARG A 68 -33.39 -3.45 -18.08
C ARG A 68 -33.44 -4.42 -19.25
N GLU A 69 -33.00 -5.66 -19.06
CA GLU A 69 -33.32 -6.76 -19.96
C GLU A 69 -33.94 -7.88 -19.13
N ASP A 70 -35.23 -8.09 -19.39
CA ASP A 70 -36.01 -9.21 -18.91
C ASP A 70 -35.36 -10.51 -19.39
N THR A 71 -34.76 -11.28 -18.49
CA THR A 71 -34.34 -12.66 -18.80
C THR A 71 -34.84 -13.64 -17.75
N LEU A 72 -35.76 -14.47 -18.22
CA LEU A 72 -36.22 -15.70 -17.62
C LEU A 72 -35.05 -16.66 -17.34
N GLY A 73 -35.10 -17.36 -16.20
CA GLY A 73 -34.63 -18.75 -16.11
C GLY A 73 -33.21 -19.01 -15.62
N PHE A 74 -32.54 -18.08 -14.95
CA PHE A 74 -31.27 -18.38 -14.27
C PHE A 74 -31.54 -18.82 -12.82
N ALA A 75 -31.17 -20.06 -12.47
CA ALA A 75 -31.27 -20.62 -11.11
C ALA A 75 -30.26 -19.92 -10.17
N PRO A 76 -30.68 -18.97 -9.31
CA PRO A 76 -29.76 -18.12 -8.55
C PRO A 76 -29.15 -18.82 -7.33
N GLU A 77 -29.62 -20.03 -7.02
CA GLU A 77 -29.39 -20.69 -5.73
C GLU A 77 -28.04 -21.44 -5.66
N LEU A 78 -27.41 -21.70 -6.82
CA LEU A 78 -26.12 -22.40 -6.89
C LEU A 78 -24.89 -21.48 -6.85
N TYR A 79 -25.07 -20.15 -6.88
CA TYR A 79 -23.97 -19.17 -7.00
C TYR A 79 -24.08 -17.96 -6.07
N ARG A 80 -24.66 -18.12 -4.88
CA ARG A 80 -24.58 -17.06 -3.85
C ARG A 80 -23.74 -17.46 -2.66
N LYS A 81 -22.43 -17.64 -2.90
CA LYS A 81 -21.46 -17.10 -1.93
C LYS A 81 -21.48 -15.58 -2.14
N THR A 82 -22.50 -14.92 -1.60
CA THR A 82 -22.55 -13.46 -1.57
C THR A 82 -21.33 -13.01 -0.78
N THR A 83 -20.36 -12.48 -1.50
CA THR A 83 -19.25 -11.77 -0.88
C THR A 83 -19.87 -10.55 -0.23
N GLU A 84 -20.03 -10.61 1.08
CA GLU A 84 -20.48 -9.47 1.86
C GLU A 84 -19.29 -8.55 2.06
N TRP A 85 -19.45 -7.31 1.61
CA TRP A 85 -18.42 -6.30 1.69
C TRP A 85 -18.58 -5.55 3.02
N THR A 86 -17.54 -5.51 3.85
CA THR A 86 -17.50 -4.68 5.05
C THR A 86 -16.41 -3.62 4.90
N SER A 87 -16.66 -2.41 5.36
CA SER A 87 -15.72 -1.28 5.26
C SER A 87 -15.14 -0.94 6.63
N ALA A 88 -13.82 -0.76 6.71
CA ALA A 88 -13.20 -0.11 7.87
C ALA A 88 -13.09 1.40 7.61
N THR A 89 -13.82 2.20 8.40
CA THR A 89 -13.51 3.62 8.58
C THR A 89 -12.55 3.77 9.74
N THR A 90 -11.53 4.61 9.52
CA THR A 90 -10.71 5.36 10.47
C THR A 90 -10.52 4.82 11.90
N PRO A 91 -9.27 4.74 12.37
CA PRO A 91 -8.32 5.85 12.23
C PRO A 91 -7.23 5.62 11.17
N LEU A 92 -7.50 6.10 9.95
CA LEU A 92 -6.52 6.23 8.88
C LEU A 92 -5.94 7.64 8.92
N VAL A 93 -4.68 7.77 8.53
CA VAL A 93 -4.06 9.06 8.29
C VAL A 93 -4.78 9.77 7.15
N GLU A 94 -5.06 11.06 7.32
CA GLU A 94 -5.77 11.84 6.32
C GLU A 94 -4.88 12.05 5.07
N GLY A 95 -5.39 11.67 3.90
CA GLY A 95 -4.77 11.98 2.63
C GLY A 95 -4.90 10.86 1.60
N GLU A 96 -4.39 11.13 0.41
CA GLU A 96 -4.27 10.14 -0.65
C GLU A 96 -3.21 9.09 -0.27
N ILE A 97 -3.61 7.82 -0.25
CA ILE A 97 -2.71 6.68 -0.09
C ILE A 97 -1.97 6.46 -1.40
N THR A 98 -0.64 6.54 -1.36
CA THR A 98 0.22 6.40 -2.55
C THR A 98 0.88 5.05 -2.64
N ASN A 99 1.11 4.39 -1.50
CA ASN A 99 1.75 3.09 -1.44
C ASN A 99 1.08 2.20 -0.40
N MET A 100 1.17 0.90 -0.62
CA MET A 100 0.67 -0.12 0.30
C MET A 100 1.54 -1.37 0.24
N ILE A 101 1.79 -1.99 1.40
CA ILE A 101 2.46 -3.29 1.50
C ILE A 101 1.82 -4.12 2.62
N VAL A 102 2.04 -5.42 2.56
CA VAL A 102 1.72 -6.34 3.66
C VAL A 102 3.02 -6.89 4.19
N ASP A 103 3.23 -6.82 5.50
CA ASP A 103 4.44 -7.34 6.12
C ASP A 103 4.36 -8.85 6.37
N ASN A 104 5.43 -9.41 6.94
CA ASN A 104 5.53 -10.83 7.27
C ASN A 104 4.67 -11.26 8.48
N ARG A 105 3.85 -10.36 9.04
CA ARG A 105 2.90 -10.59 10.13
C ARG A 105 1.46 -10.35 9.70
N ASP A 106 1.23 -10.29 8.39
CA ASP A 106 -0.05 -9.97 7.77
C ASP A 106 -0.61 -8.58 8.15
N ALA A 107 0.23 -7.68 8.68
CA ALA A 107 -0.19 -6.32 8.92
C ALA A 107 -0.15 -5.52 7.62
N VAL A 108 -1.17 -4.70 7.39
CA VAL A 108 -1.30 -3.87 6.19
C VAL A 108 -0.82 -2.46 6.50
N TRP A 109 0.18 -2.04 5.74
CA TRP A 109 0.79 -0.73 5.84
C TRP A 109 0.30 0.14 4.69
N MET A 110 -0.19 1.32 5.01
CA MET A 110 -0.67 2.33 4.06
C MET A 110 0.09 3.61 4.25
N PHE A 111 0.65 4.12 3.17
CA PHE A 111 1.49 5.30 3.17
C PHE A 111 0.77 6.40 2.40
N ASN A 112 0.63 7.56 3.01
CA ASN A 112 0.05 8.71 2.33
C ASN A 112 1.13 9.57 1.68
N ARG A 113 0.68 10.44 0.78
CA ARG A 113 1.52 11.42 0.09
C ARG A 113 2.29 12.38 1.02
N LYS A 114 1.77 12.63 2.23
CA LYS A 114 2.33 13.60 3.19
C LYS A 114 3.42 13.02 4.10
N GLY A 115 3.69 11.71 4.00
CA GLY A 115 4.67 11.03 4.86
C GLY A 115 4.08 10.45 6.14
N ASP A 116 2.76 10.30 6.22
CA ASP A 116 2.09 9.59 7.29
C ASP A 116 1.80 8.14 6.89
N VAL A 117 1.72 7.27 7.90
CA VAL A 117 1.51 5.83 7.76
C VAL A 117 0.38 5.39 8.66
N SER A 118 -0.50 4.55 8.12
CA SER A 118 -1.48 3.77 8.89
C SER A 118 -1.13 2.30 8.80
N VAL A 119 -1.15 1.61 9.95
CA VAL A 119 -0.90 0.17 10.03
C VAL A 119 -2.10 -0.50 10.66
N PHE A 120 -2.57 -1.59 10.05
CA PHE A 120 -3.59 -2.46 10.62
C PHE A 120 -3.02 -3.84 10.83
N ASP A 121 -3.03 -4.32 12.07
CA ASP A 121 -2.49 -5.63 12.45
C ASP A 121 -3.54 -6.75 12.51
N GLY A 122 -4.72 -6.51 11.91
CA GLY A 122 -5.86 -7.43 11.99
C GLY A 122 -6.79 -7.17 13.17
N VAL A 123 -6.35 -6.42 14.18
CA VAL A 123 -7.14 -6.13 15.40
C VAL A 123 -7.31 -4.62 15.60
N SER A 124 -6.23 -3.86 15.42
CA SER A 124 -6.15 -2.45 15.78
C SER A 124 -5.44 -1.63 14.71
N TRP A 125 -5.71 -0.33 14.73
CA TRP A 125 -5.09 0.65 13.85
C TRP A 125 -4.05 1.47 14.63
N GLU A 126 -2.90 1.68 14.01
CA GLU A 126 -1.89 2.61 14.50
C GLU A 126 -1.50 3.60 13.40
N THR A 127 -1.10 4.81 13.81
CA THR A 127 -0.65 5.85 12.88
C THR A 127 0.72 6.40 13.28
N MET A 128 1.54 6.70 12.29
CA MET A 128 2.90 7.23 12.46
C MET A 128 3.14 8.36 11.46
N ARG A 129 3.89 9.39 11.87
CA ARG A 129 4.37 10.44 10.97
C ARG A 129 5.86 10.29 10.72
N LEU A 130 6.22 9.86 9.51
CA LEU A 130 7.61 9.57 9.15
C LEU A 130 8.39 10.80 8.71
N CYS A 131 7.70 11.80 8.15
CA CYS A 131 8.34 13.04 7.71
C CYS A 131 7.63 14.27 8.29
N PRO A 132 7.95 14.65 9.54
CA PRO A 132 7.38 15.83 10.19
C PRO A 132 7.65 17.13 9.41
N GLN A 133 8.78 17.22 8.72
CA GLN A 133 9.23 18.40 7.99
C GLN A 133 8.84 18.40 6.50
N HIS A 134 7.82 17.62 6.10
CA HIS A 134 7.42 17.56 4.70
C HIS A 134 7.03 18.95 4.17
N ASN A 135 7.74 19.40 3.13
CA ASN A 135 7.42 20.66 2.46
C ASN A 135 6.16 20.48 1.60
N PRO A 136 5.06 21.22 1.86
CA PRO A 136 3.81 21.09 1.11
C PRO A 136 3.94 21.41 -0.39
N LYS A 137 5.03 22.07 -0.82
CA LYS A 137 5.30 22.34 -2.23
C LYS A 137 5.78 21.11 -3.00
N LEU A 138 6.27 20.08 -2.30
CA LEU A 138 6.67 18.83 -2.94
C LEU A 138 5.43 18.01 -3.26
N THR A 139 5.44 17.33 -4.40
CA THR A 139 4.29 16.56 -4.85
C THR A 139 4.09 15.30 -4.02
N SER A 140 5.16 14.64 -3.54
CA SER A 140 5.06 13.50 -2.64
C SER A 140 6.22 13.48 -1.64
N CYS A 141 5.92 13.09 -0.39
CA CYS A 141 6.92 12.79 0.61
C CYS A 141 7.50 11.39 0.43
N ILE A 142 6.64 10.39 0.27
CA ILE A 142 7.04 8.99 0.14
C ILE A 142 7.19 8.69 -1.34
N SER A 143 8.38 8.25 -1.73
CA SER A 143 8.73 7.94 -3.11
C SER A 143 8.63 6.46 -3.42
N ASP A 144 8.99 5.62 -2.46
CA ASP A 144 8.91 4.17 -2.57
C ASP A 144 8.93 3.49 -1.19
N VAL A 145 8.47 2.25 -1.15
CA VAL A 145 8.44 1.40 0.05
C VAL A 145 8.78 -0.04 -0.32
N THR A 146 9.49 -0.74 0.56
CA THR A 146 9.78 -2.17 0.39
C THR A 146 9.82 -2.87 1.75
N LEU A 147 9.59 -4.18 1.75
CA LEU A 147 9.77 -5.03 2.92
C LEU A 147 11.15 -5.68 2.85
N VAL A 148 12.01 -5.39 3.84
CA VAL A 148 13.36 -5.96 3.96
C VAL A 148 13.43 -6.70 5.28
N HIS A 149 13.34 -8.03 5.23
CA HIS A 149 13.28 -8.90 6.42
C HIS A 149 12.15 -8.46 7.38
N ASP A 150 12.51 -8.09 8.62
CA ASP A 150 11.59 -7.59 9.65
C ASP A 150 11.44 -6.06 9.66
N HIS A 151 11.75 -5.40 8.54
CA HIS A 151 11.64 -3.96 8.41
C HIS A 151 10.82 -3.56 7.20
N VAL A 152 9.94 -2.59 7.40
CA VAL A 152 9.39 -1.79 6.33
C VAL A 152 10.35 -0.64 6.07
N ARG A 153 11.00 -0.66 4.90
CA ARG A 153 11.87 0.43 4.47
C ARG A 153 11.08 1.42 3.64
N VAL A 154 11.17 2.68 4.02
CA VAL A 154 10.45 3.80 3.40
C VAL A 154 11.44 4.82 2.90
N ALA A 155 11.36 5.16 1.62
CA ALA A 155 12.09 6.29 1.08
C ALA A 155 11.24 7.55 1.14
N THR A 156 11.62 8.46 2.03
CA THR A 156 11.00 9.77 2.19
C THR A 156 11.80 10.86 1.48
N CYS A 157 11.21 12.04 1.31
CA CYS A 157 11.91 13.22 0.79
C CYS A 157 13.06 13.73 1.67
N SER A 158 13.24 13.17 2.88
CA SER A 158 14.28 13.54 3.84
C SER A 158 15.35 12.46 4.05
N GLY A 159 15.07 11.21 3.68
CA GLY A 159 15.89 10.09 4.09
C GLY A 159 15.23 8.73 3.87
N LEU A 160 16.04 7.69 4.04
CA LEU A 160 15.59 6.32 4.19
C LEU A 160 15.28 6.04 5.66
N ILE A 161 14.10 5.47 5.91
CA ILE A 161 13.62 5.11 7.24
C ILE A 161 13.33 3.61 7.24
N ASP A 162 13.89 2.89 8.20
CA ASP A 162 13.54 1.49 8.47
C ASP A 162 12.58 1.46 9.66
N ILE A 163 11.42 0.85 9.50
CA ILE A 163 10.43 0.65 10.57
C ILE A 163 10.44 -0.81 10.94
N ASN A 164 10.78 -1.13 12.18
CA ASN A 164 10.70 -2.51 12.65
C ASN A 164 9.24 -2.97 12.70
N VAL A 165 8.89 -4.05 11.99
CA VAL A 165 7.50 -4.55 11.89
C VAL A 165 6.91 -4.93 13.25
N SER A 166 7.75 -5.32 14.20
CA SER A 166 7.32 -5.74 15.55
C SER A 166 7.05 -4.57 16.46
N MET A 167 8.02 -3.65 16.49
CA MET A 167 8.02 -2.55 17.45
C MET A 167 7.28 -1.33 16.91
N LYS A 168 7.05 -1.27 15.59
CA LYS A 168 6.48 -0.11 14.88
C LYS A 168 7.27 1.18 15.20
N VAL A 169 8.58 1.05 15.41
CA VAL A 169 9.47 2.17 15.71
C VAL A 169 10.26 2.55 14.44
N PRO A 170 10.12 3.78 13.93
CA PRO A 170 10.90 4.25 12.79
C PRO A 170 12.34 4.58 13.22
N HIS A 171 13.30 4.17 12.41
CA HIS A 171 14.71 4.49 12.55
C HIS A 171 15.24 5.12 11.25
N VAL A 172 15.82 6.32 11.35
CA VAL A 172 16.43 6.98 10.18
C VAL A 172 17.73 6.25 9.86
N ARG A 173 17.76 5.58 8.71
CA ARG A 173 18.92 4.81 8.24
C ARG A 173 19.94 5.70 7.55
N MET A 174 19.48 6.61 6.70
CA MET A 174 20.36 7.51 5.96
C MET A 174 19.62 8.79 5.53
N PRO A 175 20.15 9.99 5.76
CA PRO A 175 19.59 11.21 5.18
C PRO A 175 19.86 11.25 3.67
N LEU A 176 18.92 11.79 2.90
CA LEU A 176 19.16 12.03 1.47
C LEU A 176 19.89 13.36 1.26
N PRO A 177 20.85 13.44 0.33
CA PRO A 177 21.65 14.65 0.11
C PRO A 177 20.85 15.82 -0.48
N TYR A 178 19.70 15.53 -1.10
CA TYR A 178 18.87 16.53 -1.78
C TYR A 178 17.40 16.39 -1.40
N SER A 179 16.77 17.51 -1.09
CA SER A 179 15.32 17.57 -0.93
C SER A 179 14.64 17.33 -2.27
N GLY A 180 13.62 16.47 -2.28
CA GLY A 180 12.89 16.11 -3.50
C GLY A 180 13.56 15.06 -4.38
N ALA A 181 14.65 14.43 -3.91
CA ALA A 181 15.16 13.22 -4.54
C ALA A 181 14.07 12.13 -4.52
N ARG A 182 13.90 11.44 -5.65
CA ARG A 182 13.05 10.25 -5.75
C ARG A 182 13.94 9.03 -5.58
N VAL A 183 13.56 8.14 -4.66
CA VAL A 183 14.22 6.85 -4.52
C VAL A 183 13.32 5.77 -5.07
N THR A 184 13.92 4.77 -5.71
CA THR A 184 13.26 3.52 -6.09
C THR A 184 14.10 2.36 -5.61
N PHE A 185 13.54 1.45 -4.82
CA PHE A 185 14.23 0.25 -4.37
C PHE A 185 14.36 -0.74 -5.53
N LEU A 186 15.57 -1.27 -5.72
CA LEU A 186 15.82 -2.34 -6.68
C LEU A 186 15.74 -3.70 -5.98
N ASP A 187 16.30 -3.78 -4.76
CA ASP A 187 16.23 -4.91 -3.86
C ASP A 187 16.43 -4.45 -2.40
N ASP A 188 16.72 -5.40 -1.50
CA ASP A 188 16.93 -5.20 -0.07
C ASP A 188 18.13 -4.30 0.27
N GLU A 189 19.14 -4.20 -0.59
CA GLU A 189 20.39 -3.47 -0.33
C GLU A 189 20.72 -2.45 -1.43
N GLN A 190 20.01 -2.48 -2.55
CA GLN A 190 20.23 -1.58 -3.69
C GLN A 190 19.02 -0.71 -3.98
N PHE A 191 19.28 0.56 -4.27
CA PHE A 191 18.26 1.50 -4.72
C PHE A 191 18.85 2.55 -5.64
N VAL A 192 17.97 3.19 -6.39
CA VAL A 192 18.31 4.29 -7.30
C VAL A 192 17.82 5.58 -6.69
N ILE A 193 18.67 6.60 -6.66
CA ILE A 193 18.30 7.98 -6.38
C ILE A 193 18.26 8.74 -7.70
N THR A 194 17.11 9.34 -8.01
CA THR A 194 16.93 10.23 -9.16
C THR A 194 16.56 11.63 -8.69
N THR A 195 17.29 12.63 -9.18
CA THR A 195 16.97 14.05 -9.03
C THR A 195 16.97 14.73 -10.40
N THR A 196 16.63 16.01 -10.48
CA THR A 196 16.85 16.82 -11.68
C THR A 196 18.35 16.98 -11.94
N GLY A 197 18.92 16.09 -12.76
CA GLY A 197 20.31 16.14 -13.20
C GLY A 197 21.26 15.16 -12.50
N LEU A 198 20.77 14.32 -11.58
CA LEU A 198 21.57 13.24 -10.99
C LEU A 198 20.78 11.93 -11.04
N HIS A 199 21.44 10.88 -11.50
CA HIS A 199 21.00 9.51 -11.39
C HIS A 199 22.13 8.70 -10.77
N CYS A 200 21.90 8.12 -9.60
CA CYS A 200 22.89 7.26 -8.97
C CYS A 200 22.27 5.99 -8.40
N THR A 201 23.03 4.90 -8.48
CA THR A 201 22.72 3.65 -7.80
C THR A 201 23.50 3.62 -6.50
N VAL A 202 22.82 3.31 -5.40
CA VAL A 202 23.44 3.10 -4.09
C VAL A 202 23.35 1.63 -3.76
N ASP A 203 24.49 1.04 -3.41
CA ASP A 203 24.60 -0.31 -2.87
C ASP A 203 25.03 -0.21 -1.40
N MET A 204 24.10 -0.49 -0.49
CA MET A 204 24.35 -0.41 0.95
C MET A 204 25.25 -1.53 1.45
N ARG A 205 25.25 -2.70 0.81
CA ARG A 205 26.10 -3.83 1.18
C ARG A 205 27.56 -3.52 0.86
N ALA A 206 27.82 -2.96 -0.31
CA ALA A 206 29.15 -2.52 -0.72
C ALA A 206 29.55 -1.16 -0.12
N ASN A 207 28.62 -0.45 0.53
CA ASN A 207 28.78 0.93 0.95
C ASN A 207 29.30 1.82 -0.20
N ALA A 208 28.71 1.65 -1.38
CA ALA A 208 29.16 2.25 -2.63
C ALA A 208 28.04 3.06 -3.30
N MET A 209 28.42 4.13 -3.98
CA MET A 209 27.53 4.95 -4.80
C MET A 209 28.12 5.06 -6.21
N PHE A 210 27.32 4.70 -7.20
CA PHE A 210 27.66 4.75 -8.61
C PHE A 210 26.87 5.87 -9.27
N ILE A 211 27.56 6.94 -9.69
CA ILE A 211 26.94 8.06 -10.39
C ILE A 211 26.92 7.74 -11.88
N HIS A 212 25.73 7.76 -12.46
CA HIS A 212 25.53 7.56 -13.89
C HIS A 212 25.45 8.93 -14.56
N ASN A 213 26.52 9.32 -15.27
CA ASN A 213 26.53 10.56 -16.05
C ASN A 213 25.72 10.36 -17.36
N GLU A 214 24.39 10.43 -17.26
CA GLU A 214 23.50 10.36 -18.44
C GLU A 214 23.56 11.62 -19.33
N LEU A 215 24.40 12.61 -19.02
CA LEU A 215 24.59 13.80 -19.86
C LEU A 215 25.15 13.48 -21.26
N SER A 216 25.64 12.26 -21.51
CA SER A 216 26.11 11.85 -22.84
C SER A 216 25.02 11.24 -23.75
N THR A 217 23.84 10.86 -23.23
CA THR A 217 22.78 10.22 -24.02
C THR A 217 21.56 11.10 -24.28
N LEU A 218 21.41 12.23 -23.59
CA LEU A 218 20.28 13.14 -23.82
C LEU A 218 20.35 13.96 -25.11
N GLY A 219 21.44 13.87 -25.89
CA GLY A 219 21.47 14.39 -27.26
C GLY A 219 20.99 15.84 -27.40
N ILE A 220 21.11 16.66 -26.34
CA ILE A 220 20.93 18.10 -26.42
C ILE A 220 22.20 18.60 -27.08
N GLY A 221 22.25 18.40 -28.41
CA GLY A 221 23.15 19.13 -29.27
C GLY A 221 22.94 20.59 -28.94
N SER A 222 23.95 21.20 -28.35
CA SER A 222 24.07 22.64 -28.32
C SER A 222 24.19 23.07 -29.77
N ASP A 223 23.05 23.32 -30.43
CA ASP A 223 23.00 24.08 -31.68
C ASP A 223 23.41 25.51 -31.33
N THR A 224 24.71 25.72 -31.16
CA THR A 224 25.33 27.03 -31.28
C THR A 224 25.61 27.26 -32.76
N SER A 225 24.57 27.30 -33.59
CA SER A 225 24.69 27.92 -34.90
C SER A 225 24.56 29.42 -34.71
N ASN A 226 25.71 30.10 -34.72
CA ASN A 226 25.81 31.53 -34.98
C ASN A 226 24.95 31.91 -36.19
N HIS A 227 23.99 32.81 -36.01
CA HIS A 227 23.58 33.83 -36.98
C HIS A 227 22.93 35.01 -36.27
#